data_AF-A0A2X3K3L6-F1
#
_entry.id   AF-A0A2X3K3L6-F1
#
_cell.length_a   1.000
_cell.length_b   1.000
_cell.length_c   1.000
_cell.angle_alpha   90.00
_cell.angle_beta   90.00
_cell.angle_gamma   90.00
#
_symmetry.space_group_name_H-M   'P 1'
#
loop_
_entity.id
_entity.type
_entity.pdbx_description
1 polymer ?
#
loop_
_entity_poly.entity_id
_entity_poly.type
_entity_poly.pdbx_seq_one_letter_code
_entity_poly.pdbx_strand_id
1 'polypeptide(L)' 'MFGTFDDGLDVLKFLQHNRVDAIFLDINIPSLDGVLLAQNISQFAHKPFIVFITGGKNMR' A
#
# COMPACT_ATOMS: atom_id res chain seq x y z
N MET A 1 8.75 2.10 12.43
CA MET A 1 8.21 3.42 12.04
C MET A 1 6.88 3.18 11.35
N PHE A 2 5.89 4.04 11.54
CA PHE A 2 4.59 3.93 10.87
C PHE A 2 4.33 5.19 10.04
N GLY A 3 3.61 5.05 8.93
CA GLY A 3 3.21 6.13 8.05
C GLY A 3 1.88 5.80 7.40
N THR A 4 1.05 6.82 7.16
CA THR A 4 -0.24 6.71 6.48
C THR A 4 -0.18 7.61 5.26
N PHE A 5 -0.65 7.11 4.12
CA PHE A 5 -0.58 7.79 2.84
C PHE A 5 -1.88 7.59 2.10
N ASP A 6 -2.39 8.66 1.50
CA ASP A 6 -3.57 8.63 0.63
C ASP A 6 -3.17 8.59 -0.87
N ASP A 7 -1.87 8.72 -1.17
CA ASP A 7 -1.28 8.71 -2.51
C ASP A 7 -0.22 7.61 -2.66
N GLY A 8 -0.35 6.77 -3.70
CA GLY A 8 0.57 5.66 -3.96
C GLY A 8 2.00 6.08 -4.32
N LEU A 9 2.21 7.26 -4.90
CA LEU A 9 3.54 7.78 -5.23
C LEU A 9 4.34 8.11 -3.96
N ASP A 10 3.67 8.63 -2.93
CA ASP A 10 4.30 8.94 -1.65
C ASP A 10 4.67 7.68 -0.88
N VAL A 11 3.87 6.61 -1.01
CA VAL A 11 4.25 5.26 -0.53
C VAL A 11 5.56 4.80 -1.18
N LEU A 12 5.69 4.92 -2.50
CA LEU A 12 6.89 4.47 -3.22
C LEU A 12 8.14 5.26 -2.78
N LYS A 13 8.04 6.60 -2.65
CA LYS A 13 9.14 7.44 -2.15
C LYS A 13 9.54 7.08 -0.72
N PHE A 14 8.56 6.75 0.12
CA PHE A 14 8.80 6.36 1.50
C PHE A 14 9.57 5.02 1.57
N LEU A 15 9.19 4.04 0.76
CA LEU A 15 9.83 2.72 0.71
C LEU A 15 11.26 2.76 0.17
N GLN A 16 11.64 3.78 -0.59
CA GLN A 16 13.03 3.96 -1.05
C GLN A 16 14.00 4.24 0.11
N HIS A 17 13.52 4.85 1.19
CA HIS A 17 14.36 5.33 2.28
C HIS A 17 14.12 4.58 3.60
N ASN A 18 13.05 3.78 3.68
CA ASN A 18 12.61 3.12 4.90
C ASN A 18 12.40 1.63 4.66
N ARG A 19 12.92 0.80 5.57
CA ARG A 19 12.55 -0.61 5.63
C ARG A 19 11.18 -0.75 6.28
N VAL A 20 10.27 -1.42 5.56
CA VAL A 20 8.90 -1.67 6.01
C VAL A 20 8.68 -3.17 5.94
N ASP A 21 8.19 -3.75 7.03
CA ASP A 21 7.93 -5.18 7.12
C ASP A 21 6.53 -5.55 6.59
N ALA A 22 5.55 -4.66 6.77
CA ALA A 22 4.18 -4.87 6.35
C ALA A 22 3.49 -3.58 5.88
N ILE A 23 2.62 -3.71 4.89
CA ILE A 23 1.76 -2.65 4.36
C ILE A 23 0.31 -3.13 4.41
N PHE A 24 -0.55 -2.26 4.91
CA PHE A 24 -1.99 -2.39 4.83
C PHE A 24 -2.48 -1.54 3.68
N LEU A 25 -3.01 -2.18 2.63
CA LEU A 25 -3.40 -1.51 1.40
C LEU A 25 -4.91 -1.67 1.19
N ASP A 26 -5.66 -0.57 1.15
CA ASP A 26 -7.08 -0.62 0.80
C ASP A 26 -7.24 -0.90 -0.70
N ILE A 27 -8.02 -1.91 -1.06
CA ILE A 27 -8.30 -2.27 -2.47
C ILE A 27 -9.32 -1.33 -3.11
N ASN A 28 -10.12 -0.60 -2.32
CA ASN A 28 -11.19 0.27 -2.78
C ASN A 28 -10.77 1.74 -2.90
N ILE A 29 -9.46 2.04 -3.00
CA ILE A 29 -8.99 3.42 -3.14
C ILE A 29 -9.47 3.97 -4.49
N PRO A 30 -10.35 5.00 -4.52
CA PRO A 30 -10.73 5.66 -5.75
C PRO A 30 -9.46 6.23 -6.40
N SER A 31 -9.34 6.16 -7.73
CA SER A 31 -8.21 6.69 -8.50
C SER A 31 -6.83 6.04 -8.31
N LEU A 32 -6.70 4.97 -7.50
CA LEU A 32 -5.46 4.19 -7.38
C LEU A 32 -5.73 2.71 -7.63
N ASP A 33 -5.07 2.13 -8.62
CA ASP A 33 -5.09 0.68 -8.81
C ASP A 33 -4.21 0.01 -7.73
N GLY A 34 -4.84 -0.41 -6.64
CA GLY A 34 -4.18 -1.07 -5.52
C GLY A 34 -3.43 -2.35 -5.93
N VAL A 35 -3.86 -3.04 -7.00
CA VAL A 35 -3.15 -4.21 -7.51
C VAL A 35 -1.87 -3.78 -8.22
N LEU A 36 -1.93 -2.75 -9.07
CA LEU A 36 -0.74 -2.20 -9.73
C LEU A 36 0.26 -1.64 -8.72
N LEU A 37 -0.20 -0.97 -7.67
CA LEU A 37 0.68 -0.51 -6.58
C LEU A 37 1.36 -1.69 -5.87
N ALA A 38 0.60 -2.74 -5.53
CA ALA A 38 1.16 -3.94 -4.90
C ALA A 38 2.18 -4.66 -5.79
N GLN A 39 1.96 -4.68 -7.11
CA GLN A 39 2.92 -5.21 -8.08
C GLN A 39 4.23 -4.40 -8.08
N ASN A 40 4.15 -3.06 -8.07
CA ASN A 40 5.34 -2.21 -7.98
C ASN A 40 6.11 -2.40 -6.66
N ILE A 41 5.40 -2.44 -5.53
CA ILE A 41 6.00 -2.70 -4.21
C ILE A 41 6.70 -4.07 -4.17
N SER A 42 6.16 -5.07 -4.86
CA SER A 42 6.72 -6.43 -4.90
C SER A 42 8.05 -6.52 -5.64
N GLN A 43 8.46 -5.49 -6.39
CA GLN A 43 9.75 -5.43 -7.10
C GLN A 43 10.90 -4.94 -6.21
N PHE A 44 10.63 -4.47 -5.00
CA PHE A 44 11.67 -4.03 -4.07
C PHE A 44 12.50 -5.21 -3.57
N ALA A 45 13.81 -5.02 -3.42
CA ALA A 45 14.72 -6.06 -2.93
C ALA A 45 14.33 -6.59 -1.53
N HIS A 46 13.78 -5.72 -0.70
CA HIS A 46 13.14 -6.08 0.57
C HIS A 46 11.65 -5.74 0.45
N LYS A 47 10.86 -6.71 0.01
CA LYS A 47 9.41 -6.51 -0.18
C LYS A 47 8.66 -6.69 1.14
N PRO A 48 7.80 -5.74 1.53
CA PRO A 48 6.93 -5.88 2.68
C PRO A 48 5.85 -6.94 2.43
N PHE A 49 5.32 -7.52 3.50
CA PHE A 49 4.06 -8.26 3.43
C PHE A 49 2.91 -7.30 3.12
N ILE A 50 2.12 -7.59 2.08
CA ILE A 50 0.97 -6.77 1.71
C ILE A 50 -0.29 -7.44 2.23
N VAL A 51 -1.00 -6.75 3.12
CA VAL A 51 -2.31 -7.13 3.62
C VAL A 51 -3.33 -6.24 2.94
N PHE A 52 -4.08 -6.80 2.00
CA PHE A 52 -5.20 -6.09 1.40
C PHE A 52 -6.32 -5.93 2.43
N ILE A 53 -6.73 -4.69 2.65
CA ILE A 53 -7.94 -4.36 3.39
C ILE A 53 -9.03 -4.07 2.36
N THR A 54 -10.21 -4.62 2.57
CA THR A 54 -11.39 -4.22 1.81
C THR A 54 -12.34 -3.52 2.75
N GLY A 55 -12.57 -2.23 2.51
CA GLY A 55 -13.62 -1.50 3.19
C GLY A 55 -14.98 -2.03 2.72
N GLY A 56 -15.67 -2.78 3.58
CA GLY A 56 -17.08 -3.10 3.40
C GLY A 56 -17.91 -1.83 3.54
N LYS A 57 -17.99 -1.02 2.48
CA LYS A 57 -18.95 0.09 2.40
C LYS A 57 -20.33 -0.54 2.27
N ASN A 58 -20.91 -0.94 3.41
CA ASN A 58 -22.34 -1.05 3.73
C ASN A 58 -22.52 -1.95 4.96
N MET A 59 -22.47 -1.35 6.14
CA MET A 59 -23.33 -1.77 7.24
C MET A 59 -23.91 -0.53 7.94
N ARG A 60 -24.58 0.30 7.14
CA ARG A 60 -25.77 1.13 7.46
C ARG A 60 -26.18 1.93 6.23
#